data_AF-A0A924ZSZ8-F1
#
_entry.id   AF-A0A924ZSZ8-F1
#
_cell.length_a   1.000
_cell.length_b   1.000
_cell.length_c   1.000
_cell.angle_alpha   90.00
_cell.angle_beta   90.00
_cell.angle_gamma   90.00
#
_symmetry.space_group_name_H-M   'P 1'
#
loop_
_entity.id
_entity.type
_entity.pdbx_description
1 polymer ?
#
loop_
_entity_poly.entity_id
_entity_poly.type
_entity_poly.pdbx_seq_one_letter_code
_entity_poly.pdbx_strand_id
1 'polypeptide(L)'
;MIIDKIQDIKNTLEETLLSEDINSNISKTERILSIAGGTYILLKGLRNIFSSPIIATGELVVGFGLLQRGVSGYCSIAEKYNEEIDGPEPILVVTETSL
;
A
#
# COMPACT_ATOMS: atom_id res chain seq x y z
N MET A 1 16.40 -20.43 -18.07
CA MET A 1 15.63 -19.60 -19.02
C MET A 1 14.22 -19.26 -18.52
N ILE A 2 13.38 -20.21 -18.07
CA ILE A 2 12.04 -19.86 -17.51
C ILE A 2 12.16 -19.24 -16.11
N ILE A 3 13.05 -19.78 -15.27
CA ILE A 3 13.31 -19.27 -13.92
C ILE A 3 13.79 -17.81 -13.96
N ASP A 4 14.68 -17.47 -14.89
CA ASP A 4 15.22 -16.11 -15.03
C ASP A 4 14.11 -15.09 -15.31
N LYS A 5 13.18 -15.42 -16.23
CA LYS A 5 12.01 -14.56 -16.52
C LYS A 5 11.08 -14.37 -15.33
N ILE A 6 10.86 -15.42 -14.53
CA ILE A 6 10.03 -15.32 -13.32
C ILE A 6 10.70 -14.37 -12.32
N GLN A 7 12.02 -14.43 -12.21
CA GLN A 7 12.79 -13.58 -11.31
C GLN A 7 12.78 -12.12 -11.76
N ASP A 8 12.93 -11.86 -13.06
CA ASP A 8 12.78 -10.51 -13.62
C ASP A 8 11.40 -9.91 -13.31
N ILE A 9 10.32 -10.68 -13.55
CA ILE A 9 8.95 -10.22 -13.27
C ILE A 9 8.77 -9.90 -11.79
N LYS A 10 9.29 -10.77 -10.89
CA LYS A 10 9.24 -10.53 -9.46
C LYS A 10 9.96 -9.24 -9.09
N ASN A 11 11.18 -9.05 -9.59
CA ASN A 11 11.99 -7.87 -9.29
C ASN A 11 11.30 -6.60 -9.79
N THR A 12 10.76 -6.59 -11.02
CA THR A 12 10.02 -5.44 -11.55
C THR A 12 8.74 -5.14 -10.75
N LEU A 13 8.02 -6.18 -10.29
CA LEU A 13 6.84 -5.99 -9.44
C LEU A 13 7.21 -5.40 -8.08
N GLU A 14 8.27 -5.92 -7.46
CA GLU A 14 8.75 -5.42 -6.17
C GLU A 14 9.24 -3.97 -6.31
N GLU A 15 9.94 -3.64 -7.40
CA GLU A 15 10.37 -2.27 -7.69
C GLU A 15 9.18 -1.34 -7.96
N THR A 16 8.16 -1.78 -8.67
CA THR A 16 7.02 -0.90 -9.01
C THR A 16 6.06 -0.70 -7.84
N LEU A 17 5.80 -1.77 -7.07
CA LEU A 17 4.75 -1.78 -6.04
C LEU A 17 5.28 -1.64 -4.61
N LEU A 18 6.54 -2.02 -4.37
CA LEU A 18 7.17 -2.01 -3.04
C LEU A 18 8.36 -1.04 -2.95
N SER A 19 8.59 -0.19 -3.95
CA SER A 19 9.51 0.93 -3.81
C SER A 19 8.96 1.91 -2.77
N GLU A 20 9.78 2.19 -1.76
CA GLU A 20 9.52 3.23 -0.78
C GLU A 20 9.85 4.58 -1.43
N ASP A 21 8.80 5.32 -1.76
CA ASP A 21 8.87 6.71 -2.16
C ASP A 21 8.80 7.59 -0.90
N ILE A 22 9.27 8.83 -0.97
CA ILE A 22 9.16 9.82 0.12
C ILE A 22 7.71 10.07 0.57
N ASN A 23 6.72 9.70 -0.27
CA ASN A 23 5.30 9.83 0.03
C ASN A 23 4.67 8.55 0.63
N SER A 24 5.44 7.46 0.80
CA SER A 24 4.96 6.19 1.37
C SER A 24 5.01 6.24 2.90
N ASN A 25 3.87 6.06 3.58
CA ASN A 25 3.81 6.08 5.04
C ASN A 25 3.50 4.71 5.70
N ILE A 26 3.38 3.65 4.89
CA ILE A 26 3.20 2.28 5.37
C ILE A 26 4.36 1.38 4.92
N SER A 27 4.66 0.37 5.74
CA SER A 27 5.78 -0.56 5.52
C SER A 27 5.53 -1.52 4.35
N LYS A 28 6.60 -2.09 3.77
CA LYS A 28 6.50 -3.09 2.69
C LYS A 28 5.59 -4.27 3.03
N THR A 29 5.64 -4.77 4.27
CA THR A 29 4.78 -5.87 4.74
C THR A 29 3.30 -5.47 4.71
N GLU A 30 2.97 -4.25 5.12
CA GLU A 30 1.60 -3.73 5.07
C GLU A 30 1.11 -3.57 3.63
N ARG A 31 2.00 -3.13 2.73
CA ARG A 31 1.69 -3.05 1.29
C ARG A 31 1.39 -4.42 0.70
N ILE A 32 2.25 -5.42 0.94
CA ILE A 32 2.03 -6.80 0.48
C ILE A 32 0.72 -7.35 1.03
N LEU A 33 0.46 -7.16 2.32
CA LEU A 33 -0.77 -7.64 2.96
C LEU A 33 -2.00 -6.96 2.36
N SER A 34 -1.94 -5.65 2.12
CA SER A 34 -3.03 -4.88 1.52
C SER A 34 -3.28 -5.27 0.06
N ILE A 35 -2.21 -5.50 -0.73
CA ILE A 35 -2.32 -5.97 -2.11
C ILE A 35 -2.93 -7.37 -2.15
N ALA A 36 -2.40 -8.31 -1.36
CA ALA A 36 -2.85 -9.70 -1.35
C ALA A 36 -4.30 -9.82 -0.85
N GLY A 37 -4.61 -9.19 0.28
CA GLY A 37 -5.95 -9.17 0.85
C GLY A 37 -6.95 -8.43 -0.04
N GLY A 38 -6.56 -7.27 -0.57
CA GLY A 38 -7.38 -6.48 -1.50
C GLY A 38 -7.70 -7.25 -2.77
N THR A 39 -6.70 -7.90 -3.39
CA THR A 39 -6.91 -8.77 -4.56
C THR A 39 -7.88 -9.90 -4.26
N TYR A 40 -7.71 -10.59 -3.12
CA TYR A 40 -8.59 -11.69 -2.73
C TYR A 40 -10.05 -11.24 -2.57
N ILE A 41 -10.29 -10.17 -1.82
CA ILE A 41 -11.64 -9.65 -1.56
C ILE A 41 -12.26 -9.13 -2.87
N LEU A 42 -11.49 -8.42 -3.69
CA LEU A 42 -11.95 -7.92 -4.99
C LEU A 42 -12.40 -9.07 -5.90
N LEU A 43 -11.57 -10.11 -6.03
CA LEU A 43 -11.90 -11.31 -6.80
C LEU A 43 -13.12 -12.06 -6.24
N LYS A 44 -13.30 -12.07 -4.93
CA LYS A 44 -14.49 -12.64 -4.28
C LYS A 44 -15.75 -11.86 -4.66
N GLY A 45 -15.69 -10.52 -4.61
CA GLY A 45 -16.80 -9.66 -5.04
C GLY A 45 -17.14 -9.84 -6.52
N LEU A 46 -16.14 -9.87 -7.40
CA LEU A 46 -16.30 -10.17 -8.83
C LEU A 46 -17.02 -11.50 -9.07
N ARG A 47 -16.64 -12.55 -8.33
CA ARG A 47 -17.27 -13.88 -8.44
C ARG A 47 -18.70 -13.89 -7.93
N ASN A 48 -19.01 -13.08 -6.92
CA ASN A 48 -20.30 -13.10 -6.24
C ASN A 48 -21.30 -12.03 -6.73
N ILE A 49 -20.92 -11.23 -7.74
CA ILE A 49 -21.70 -10.08 -8.23
C ILE A 49 -23.12 -10.44 -8.70
N PHE A 50 -23.27 -11.64 -9.29
CA PHE A 50 -24.58 -12.14 -9.74
C PHE A 50 -25.36 -12.89 -8.66
N SER A 51 -24.69 -13.38 -7.62
CA SER A 51 -25.32 -14.15 -6.54
C SER A 51 -25.79 -13.26 -5.39
N SER A 52 -25.04 -12.22 -5.07
CA SER A 52 -25.34 -11.30 -3.97
C SER A 52 -24.81 -9.90 -4.30
N PRO A 53 -25.51 -9.12 -5.15
CA PRO A 53 -24.99 -7.89 -5.73
C PRO A 53 -24.66 -6.80 -4.68
N ILE A 54 -25.45 -6.71 -3.61
CA ILE A 54 -25.23 -5.73 -2.53
C ILE A 54 -23.93 -6.05 -1.78
N ILE A 55 -23.74 -7.31 -1.40
CA ILE A 55 -22.54 -7.78 -0.68
C ILE A 55 -21.32 -7.65 -1.60
N ALA A 56 -21.45 -8.08 -2.85
CA ALA A 56 -20.38 -8.00 -3.84
C ALA A 56 -19.91 -6.56 -4.08
N THR A 57 -20.83 -5.58 -4.07
CA THR A 57 -20.47 -4.16 -4.18
C THR A 57 -19.59 -3.72 -3.01
N GLY A 58 -19.96 -4.13 -1.79
CA GLY A 58 -19.13 -3.88 -0.59
C GLY A 58 -17.75 -4.52 -0.71
N GLU A 59 -17.69 -5.78 -1.15
CA GLU A 59 -16.43 -6.49 -1.38
C GLU A 59 -15.56 -5.81 -2.45
N LEU A 60 -16.15 -5.34 -3.54
CA LEU A 60 -15.44 -4.59 -4.57
C LEU A 60 -14.86 -3.29 -4.05
N VAL A 61 -15.64 -2.50 -3.31
CA VAL A 61 -15.19 -1.23 -2.74
C VAL A 61 -14.07 -1.46 -1.74
N VAL A 62 -14.22 -2.41 -0.81
CA VAL A 62 -13.21 -2.74 0.18
C VAL A 62 -11.94 -3.29 -0.47
N GLY A 63 -12.09 -4.24 -1.41
CA GLY A 63 -10.96 -4.83 -2.13
C GLY A 63 -10.19 -3.80 -2.96
N PHE A 64 -10.90 -2.92 -3.66
CA PHE A 64 -10.29 -1.83 -4.43
C PHE A 64 -9.58 -0.83 -3.54
N GLY A 65 -10.19 -0.42 -2.42
CA GLY A 65 -9.56 0.50 -1.46
C GLY A 65 -8.27 -0.06 -0.87
N LEU A 66 -8.25 -1.36 -0.52
CA LEU A 66 -7.03 -2.03 -0.07
C LEU A 66 -5.96 -2.11 -1.16
N LEU A 67 -6.35 -2.45 -2.39
CA LEU A 67 -5.42 -2.44 -3.53
C LEU A 67 -4.81 -1.05 -3.73
N GLN A 68 -5.62 0.00 -3.74
CA GLN A 68 -5.17 1.37 -3.91
C GLN A 68 -4.21 1.79 -2.79
N ARG A 69 -4.52 1.45 -1.52
CA ARG A 69 -3.62 1.68 -0.37
C ARG A 69 -2.29 0.94 -0.55
N GLY A 70 -2.32 -0.33 -0.93
CA GLY A 70 -1.11 -1.14 -1.10
C GLY A 70 -0.22 -0.65 -2.22
N VAL A 71 -0.79 -0.31 -3.38
CA VAL A 71 -0.08 0.23 -4.54
C VAL A 71 0.49 1.61 -4.25
N SER A 72 -0.33 2.54 -3.75
CA SER A 72 0.14 3.91 -3.42
C SER A 72 1.14 3.94 -2.28
N GLY A 73 1.08 2.99 -1.34
CA GLY A 73 1.91 3.02 -0.13
C GLY A 73 1.51 4.10 0.86
N TYR A 74 0.29 4.65 0.74
CA TYR A 74 -0.15 5.74 1.58
C TYR A 74 -1.47 5.42 2.29
N CYS A 75 -1.52 5.75 3.58
CA CYS A 75 -2.71 5.66 4.41
C CYS A 75 -2.79 6.83 5.39
N SER A 76 -3.73 7.75 5.16
CA SER A 76 -3.97 8.89 6.04
C SER A 76 -4.31 8.53 7.49
N ILE A 77 -4.82 7.31 7.72
CA ILE A 77 -5.09 6.83 9.08
C ILE A 77 -3.77 6.57 9.79
N ALA A 78 -2.84 5.87 9.13
CA ALA A 78 -1.51 5.61 9.70
C ALA A 78 -0.74 6.91 9.97
N GLU A 79 -0.89 7.93 9.10
CA GLU A 79 -0.26 9.24 9.28
C GLU A 79 -0.71 9.90 10.59
N LYS A 80 -2.02 9.94 10.83
CA LYS A 80 -2.58 10.48 12.08
C LYS A 80 -2.14 9.70 13.31
N TYR A 81 -2.03 8.37 13.20
CA TYR A 81 -1.55 7.55 14.30
C TYR A 81 -0.07 7.77 14.60
N ASN A 82 0.76 7.95 13.57
CA ASN A 82 2.19 8.21 13.75
C ASN A 82 2.43 9.63 14.32
N GLU A 83 1.69 10.64 13.85
CA GLU A 83 1.75 12.01 14.37
C GLU A 83 1.43 12.08 15.88
N GLU A 84 0.47 11.26 16.34
CA GLU A 84 0.08 11.23 17.75
C GLU A 84 1.06 10.43 18.64
N ILE A 85 1.84 9.51 18.07
CA ILE A 85 2.79 8.66 18.81
C ILE A 85 4.18 9.32 18.89
N ASP A 86 4.66 9.95 17.81
CA ASP A 86 6.04 10.48 17.74
C ASP A 86 6.18 11.92 18.27
N GLY A 87 5.08 12.67 18.41
CA GLY A 87 5.14 14.09 18.75
C GLY A 87 5.81 14.93 17.65
N PRO A 88 5.84 16.28 17.77
CA PRO A 88 6.37 17.13 16.71
C PRO A 88 7.83 16.76 16.41
N GLU A 89 8.09 16.43 15.14
CA GLU A 89 9.41 16.05 14.64
C GLU A 89 10.46 17.10 15.04
N PRO A 90 11.66 16.71 15.51
CA PRO A 90 12.69 17.67 15.85
C PRO A 90 13.12 18.42 14.59
N ILE A 91 12.76 19.70 14.52
CA ILE A 91 13.24 20.63 13.49
C ILE A 91 14.76 20.70 13.60
N LEU A 92 15.47 20.03 12.69
CA LEU A 92 16.91 20.20 12.51
C LEU A 92 17.16 21.59 11.91
N VAL A 93 17.31 22.59 12.77
CA VAL A 93 17.81 23.91 12.37
C VAL A 93 19.28 23.76 12.02
N VAL A 94 19.60 23.63 10.73
CA VAL A 94 20.96 23.77 10.23
C VAL A 94 21.30 25.25 10.26
N THR A 95 21.86 25.71 11.37
CA THR A 95 22.46 27.04 11.43
C THR A 95 23.78 26.96 10.68
N GLU A 96 23.82 27.46 9.44
CA GLU A 96 25.09 27.70 8.75
C GLU A 96 25.82 28.83 9.47
N THR A 97 26.77 28.48 10.34
CA THR A 97 27.69 29.43 10.95
C THR A 97 28.65 29.93 9.88
N SER A 98 28.24 30.96 9.15
CA SER A 98 29.14 31.82 8.39
C SER A 98 29.65 32.93 9.32
N LEU A 99 30.82 32.71 9.93
CA LEU A 99 32.01 33.59 10.02
C LEU A 99 32.90 33.17 11.19
#